data_AF-A0A3D5E2E3-F1
#
_entry.id   AF-A0A3D5E2E3-F1
#
_cell.length_a   1.000
_cell.length_b   1.000
_cell.length_c   1.000
_cell.angle_alpha   90.00
_cell.angle_beta   90.00
_cell.angle_gamma   90.00
#
_symmetry.space_group_name_H-M   'P 1'
#
loop_
_entity.id
_entity.type
_entity.pdbx_description
1 polymer ?
#
loop_
_entity_poly.entity_id
_entity_poly.type
_entity_poly.pdbx_seq_one_letter_code
_entity_poly.pdbx_strand_id
1 'polypeptide(L)'
;LERHTDRPSGEYGVTCCLEKQCNFPIFFEREGHTIEIELDVGDICIYKGIDYPHWREPYQGTRHIQVFLMYVDRSGLYQDYKWDKRSSLCQPPN
;
A
#
# COMPACT_ATOMS: atom_id res chain seq x y z
N LEU A 1 5.16 3.86 -9.59
CA LEU A 1 3.79 3.48 -9.17
C LEU A 1 2.90 4.67 -9.47
N GLU A 2 1.96 4.54 -10.41
CA GLU A 2 1.09 5.67 -10.76
C GLU A 2 0.22 6.10 -9.58
N ARG A 3 -0.25 7.35 -9.59
CA ARG A 3 -1.12 7.90 -8.54
C ARG A 3 -2.49 7.24 -8.57
N HIS A 4 -2.86 6.61 -7.47
CA HIS A 4 -4.12 5.86 -7.34
C HIS A 4 -4.59 5.81 -5.88
N THR A 5 -5.83 5.37 -5.67
CA THR A 5 -6.29 4.82 -4.40
C THR A 5 -6.47 3.31 -4.55
N ASP A 6 -6.41 2.60 -3.43
CA ASP A 6 -6.63 1.17 -3.43
C ASP A 6 -8.11 0.83 -3.68
N ARG A 7 -8.33 -0.38 -4.19
CA ARG A 7 -9.68 -0.98 -4.25
C ARG A 7 -10.18 -1.35 -2.86
N PRO A 8 -11.48 -1.62 -2.66
CA PRO A 8 -12.04 -1.88 -1.33
C PRO A 8 -11.40 -3.00 -0.50
N SER A 9 -10.77 -4.00 -1.12
CA SER A 9 -10.01 -5.04 -0.42
C SER A 9 -8.66 -4.57 0.16
N GLY A 10 -8.28 -3.34 -0.15
CA GLY A 10 -7.13 -2.62 0.38
C GLY A 10 -7.52 -1.48 1.32
N GLU A 11 -8.58 -1.63 2.10
CA GLU A 11 -9.04 -0.61 3.06
C GLU A 11 -7.87 -0.06 3.89
N TYR A 12 -7.05 -0.96 4.44
CA TYR A 12 -5.77 -0.63 5.06
C TYR A 12 -4.62 -1.27 4.30
N GLY A 13 -3.75 -0.44 3.76
CA GLY A 13 -2.49 -0.84 3.15
C GLY A 13 -1.36 -0.79 4.17
N VAL A 14 -0.52 -1.81 4.15
CA VAL A 14 0.76 -1.82 4.88
C VAL A 14 1.87 -1.99 3.85
N THR A 15 2.85 -1.11 3.91
CA THR A 15 4.06 -1.23 3.09
C THR A 15 5.27 -1.35 4.02
N CYS A 16 6.11 -2.36 3.80
CA CYS A 16 7.28 -2.67 4.63
C CYS A 16 8.54 -2.73 3.77
N CYS A 17 9.57 -1.99 4.15
CA CYS A 17 10.85 -2.00 3.43
C CYS A 17 11.73 -3.15 3.94
N LEU A 18 12.06 -4.09 3.06
CA LEU A 18 12.95 -5.22 3.39
C LEU A 18 14.38 -5.03 2.89
N GLU A 19 14.55 -4.26 1.81
CA GLU A 19 15.86 -3.96 1.23
C GLU A 19 15.81 -2.61 0.50
N LYS A 20 16.82 -1.77 0.70
CA LYS A 20 16.91 -0.42 0.14
C LYS A 20 18.35 -0.10 -0.26
N GLN A 21 18.54 0.35 -1.50
CA GLN A 21 19.83 0.85 -1.99
C GLN A 21 19.88 2.39 -1.98
N CYS A 22 18.79 3.04 -2.39
CA CYS A 22 18.62 4.48 -2.35
C CYS A 22 17.21 4.82 -1.86
N ASN A 23 16.97 6.10 -1.56
CA ASN A 23 15.65 6.56 -1.18
C ASN A 23 14.61 6.20 -2.24
N PHE A 24 13.50 5.70 -1.74
CA PHE A 24 12.34 5.41 -2.53
C PHE A 24 11.14 5.73 -1.64
N PRO A 25 10.71 6.99 -1.61
CA PRO A 25 9.62 7.41 -0.73
C PRO A 25 8.27 7.05 -1.35
N ILE A 26 7.28 6.83 -0.48
CA ILE A 26 5.87 6.80 -0.88
C ILE A 26 5.27 8.17 -0.63
N PHE A 27 4.56 8.68 -1.62
CA PHE A 27 3.86 9.95 -1.55
C PHE A 27 2.38 9.70 -1.30
N PHE A 28 1.77 10.54 -0.48
CA PHE A 28 0.35 10.56 -0.21
C PHE A 28 -0.20 11.96 -0.47
N GLU A 29 -1.42 12.05 -0.98
CA GLU A 29 -2.17 13.30 -1.01
C GLU A 29 -3.21 13.29 0.11
N ARG A 30 -3.22 14.35 0.92
CA ARG A 30 -4.22 14.57 1.95
C ARG A 30 -4.58 16.05 2.00
N GLU A 31 -5.86 16.35 1.82
CA GLU A 31 -6.40 17.72 1.94
C GLU A 31 -5.67 18.73 1.02
N GLY A 32 -5.25 18.28 -0.17
CA GLY A 32 -4.51 19.11 -1.14
C GLY A 32 -3.01 19.24 -0.86
N HIS A 33 -2.49 18.59 0.20
CA HIS A 33 -1.07 18.56 0.52
C HIS A 33 -0.44 17.22 0.14
N THR A 34 0.77 17.28 -0.40
CA THR A 34 1.62 16.11 -0.60
C THR A 34 2.42 15.81 0.65
N ILE A 35 2.32 14.58 1.15
CA ILE A 35 3.10 14.05 2.27
C ILE A 35 4.05 13.00 1.69
N GLU A 36 5.34 13.16 1.96
CA GLU A 36 6.39 12.22 1.57
C GLU A 36 6.82 11.40 2.78
N ILE A 37 6.82 10.07 2.65
CA ILE A 37 7.29 9.14 3.68
C ILE A 37 8.38 8.27 3.08
N GLU A 38 9.61 8.49 3.51
CA GLU A 38 10.74 7.60 3.27
C GLU A 38 10.73 6.47 4.31
N LEU A 39 11.07 5.25 3.89
CA LEU A 39 11.15 4.08 4.77
C LEU A 39 12.56 3.53 4.76
N ASP A 40 13.14 3.33 5.94
CA ASP A 40 14.37 2.58 6.07
C ASP A 40 14.07 1.07 6.22
N VAL A 41 15.11 0.25 6.09
CA VAL A 41 14.95 -1.21 6.17
C VAL A 41 14.39 -1.60 7.55
N GLY A 42 13.24 -2.28 7.54
CA GLY A 42 12.49 -2.67 8.73
C GLY A 42 11.30 -1.75 9.05
N ASP A 43 11.24 -0.56 8.45
CA ASP A 43 10.12 0.36 8.67
C ASP A 43 8.86 -0.10 7.95
N ILE A 44 7.73 0.22 8.60
CA ILE A 44 6.40 0.06 8.03
C ILE A 44 5.67 1.40 7.96
N CYS A 45 4.94 1.60 6.87
CA CYS A 45 3.90 2.62 6.79
C CYS A 45 2.55 1.93 6.65
N ILE A 46 1.62 2.28 7.55
CA ILE A 46 0.23 1.83 7.53
C ILE A 46 -0.63 3.02 7.14
N TYR A 47 -1.49 2.85 6.15
CA TYR A 47 -2.33 3.91 5.64
C TYR A 47 -3.69 3.37 5.21
N LYS A 48 -4.68 4.28 5.12
CA LYS A 48 -6.02 3.93 4.65
C LYS A 48 -6.05 4.04 3.11
N GLY A 49 -5.81 2.92 2.44
CA GLY A 49 -5.49 2.86 1.00
C GLY A 49 -6.59 3.40 0.10
N ILE A 50 -7.84 3.23 0.54
CA ILE A 50 -9.04 3.70 -0.17
C ILE A 50 -9.25 5.22 -0.06
N ASP A 51 -8.70 5.86 0.97
CA ASP A 51 -8.97 7.28 1.29
C ASP A 51 -7.86 8.19 0.79
N TYR A 52 -6.61 7.72 0.81
CA TYR A 52 -5.43 8.54 0.50
C TYR A 52 -4.85 8.17 -0.86
N PRO A 53 -4.99 9.03 -1.90
CA PRO A 53 -4.27 8.86 -3.15
C PRO A 53 -2.77 8.78 -2.88
N HIS A 54 -2.10 7.77 -3.44
CA HIS A 54 -0.70 7.52 -3.18
C HIS A 54 0.05 7.06 -4.43
N TRP A 55 1.35 7.34 -4.46
CA TRP A 55 2.22 7.03 -5.60
C TRP A 55 3.68 6.90 -5.18
N ARG A 56 4.49 6.45 -6.14
CA ARG A 56 5.95 6.46 -6.06
C ARG A 56 6.47 6.89 -7.42
N GLU A 57 7.38 7.84 -7.43
CA GLU A 57 8.12 8.19 -8.64
C GLU A 57 8.89 6.98 -9.20
N PRO A 58 9.38 7.00 -10.45
CA PRO A 58 10.22 5.93 -10.96
C PRO A 58 11.45 5.69 -10.07
N TYR A 59 11.69 4.43 -9.70
CA TYR A 59 12.85 4.06 -8.89
C TYR A 59 14.16 4.33 -9.64
N GLN A 60 15.14 4.90 -8.96
CA GLN A 60 16.43 5.30 -9.56
C GLN A 60 17.58 4.33 -9.24
N GLY A 61 17.37 3.38 -8.33
CA GLY A 61 18.36 2.36 -7.98
C GLY A 61 18.24 1.10 -8.85
N THR A 62 19.03 0.08 -8.52
CA THR A 62 18.99 -1.22 -9.22
C THR A 62 18.24 -2.28 -8.45
N ARG A 63 18.10 -2.11 -7.12
CA ARG A 63 17.41 -3.08 -6.26
C ARG A 63 16.71 -2.41 -5.08
N HIS A 64 15.45 -2.79 -4.87
CA HIS A 64 14.61 -2.43 -3.72
C HIS A 64 13.62 -3.57 -3.48
N ILE A 65 13.38 -3.96 -2.22
CA ILE A 65 12.38 -4.96 -1.88
C ILE A 65 11.37 -4.35 -0.92
N GLN A 66 10.11 -4.33 -1.34
CA GLN A 66 8.98 -3.88 -0.55
C GLN A 66 7.95 -5.00 -0.43
N VAL A 67 7.40 -5.20 0.76
CA VAL A 67 6.24 -6.06 0.99
C VAL A 67 5.01 -5.19 1.13
N PHE A 68 3.90 -5.64 0.53
CA PHE A 68 2.59 -5.04 0.68
C PHE A 68 1.64 -6.04 1.34
N LEU A 69 0.93 -5.60 2.36
CA LEU A 69 -0.13 -6.37 3.02
C LEU A 69 -1.40 -5.54 2.99
N MET A 70 -2.52 -6.17 2.66
CA MET A 70 -3.81 -5.51 2.52
C MET A 70 -4.80 -6.10 3.51
N TYR A 71 -5.47 -5.24 4.26
CA TYR A 71 -6.43 -5.62 5.28
C TYR A 71 -7.76 -4.91 5.07
N VAL A 72 -8.83 -5.56 5.53
CA VAL A 72 -10.17 -4.98 5.68
C VAL A 72 -10.58 -5.07 7.14
N ASP A 73 -11.30 -4.08 7.64
CA ASP A 73 -11.92 -4.14 8.95
C ASP A 73 -13.03 -5.20 8.92
N ARG A 74 -12.90 -6.20 9.80
CA ARG A 74 -13.87 -7.29 9.96
C ARG A 74 -15.26 -6.78 10.35
N SER A 75 -15.36 -5.62 10.99
CA SER A 75 -16.62 -5.02 11.43
C SER A 75 -16.96 -3.73 10.66
N GLY A 76 -16.19 -3.42 9.62
CA GLY A 76 -16.33 -2.21 8.82
C GLY A 76 -17.16 -2.39 7.54
N LEU A 77 -17.29 -1.30 6.80
CA LEU A 77 -18.06 -1.23 5.54
C LEU A 77 -17.54 -2.22 4.48
N TYR A 78 -16.26 -2.57 4.52
CA TYR A 78 -15.59 -3.39 3.52
C TYR A 78 -15.36 -4.84 3.99
N GLN A 79 -16.01 -5.29 5.07
CA GLN A 79 -15.84 -6.65 5.61
C GLN A 79 -16.02 -7.76 4.56
N ASP A 80 -16.94 -7.57 3.61
CA ASP A 80 -17.24 -8.56 2.56
C ASP A 80 -16.10 -8.70 1.54
N TYR A 81 -15.14 -7.77 1.54
CA TYR A 81 -13.91 -7.85 0.75
C TYR A 81 -12.82 -8.68 1.43
N LYS A 82 -13.14 -9.44 2.49
CA LYS A 82 -12.26 -10.48 3.02
C LYS A 82 -11.73 -11.37 1.89
N TRP A 83 -10.40 -11.52 1.85
CA TRP A 83 -9.69 -12.24 0.78
C TRP A 83 -10.01 -11.73 -0.64
N ASP A 84 -10.39 -10.45 -0.75
CA ASP A 84 -10.80 -9.81 -2.00
C ASP A 84 -11.96 -10.57 -2.68
N LYS A 85 -12.92 -11.01 -1.84
CA LYS A 85 -14.10 -11.81 -2.23
C LYS A 85 -13.78 -13.21 -2.79
N ARG A 86 -12.54 -13.70 -2.60
CA ARG A 86 -12.14 -15.07 -2.96
C ARG A 86 -12.38 -16.05 -1.82
N SER A 87 -12.32 -17.35 -2.11
CA SER A 87 -12.48 -18.42 -1.11
C SER A 87 -11.34 -18.50 -0.10
N SER A 88 -10.13 -18.11 -0.51
CA SER A 88 -8.92 -18.09 0.32
C SER A 88 -7.85 -17.14 -0.26
N LEU A 89 -6.76 -16.94 0.48
CA LEU A 89 -5.57 -16.25 -0.03
C LEU A 89 -4.90 -17.05 -1.15
N CYS A 90 -4.14 -16.36 -2.00
CA CYS A 90 -3.37 -16.94 -3.11
C CYS A 90 -4.22 -17.65 -4.19
N GLN A 91 -5.49 -17.27 -4.34
CA GLN A 91 -6.34 -17.69 -5.45
C GLN A 91 -6.20 -16.74 -6.64
N PRO A 92 -6.34 -17.23 -7.90
CA PRO A 92 -6.34 -16.37 -9.08
C PRO A 92 -7.53 -15.39 -9.08
N PRO A 93 -7.49 -14.34 -9.93
CA PRO A 93 -8.68 -13.54 -10.21
C PRO A 93 -9.81 -14.44 -10.77
N ASN A 94 -11.06 -14.12 -10.44
CA ASN A 94 -12.22 -14.73 -11.09
C ASN A 94 -12.35 -14.25 -12.54
#